data_AF-A0A292RFN3-F1
#
_entry.id   AF-A0A292RFN3-F1
#
_cell.length_a   1.000
_cell.length_b   1.000
_cell.length_c   1.000
_cell.angle_alpha   90.00
_cell.angle_beta   90.00
_cell.angle_gamma   90.00
#
_symmetry.space_group_name_H-M   'P 1'
#
loop_
_entity.id
_entity.type
_entity.pdbx_description
1 polymer ?
#
loop_
_entity_poly.entity_id
_entity_poly.type
_entity_poly.pdbx_seq_one_letter_code
_entity_poly.pdbx_strand_id
1 'polypeptide(L)'
;MKIILSRKGVDSASGGCPSFIIGDKLISLPIPDEHTNLGYNNVQICGYNLGKIFEKSKIKPKLNGTEIMTCHLDPDIESGLFGQCSAAAQYLINNNVKVGDLLLFFGWFREFDIKTHKFCTQDKMGKHCIYAYFKIGRILDLNNSQDREEEALQLTKTHPHIAYKSTEYEKTNLLFVADYKIIRKF
;
A
#
# COMPACT_ATOMS: atom_id res chain seq x y z
N MET A 1 12.60 15.49 13.45
CA MET A 1 11.45 14.85 12.78
C MET A 1 11.63 15.03 11.29
N LYS A 2 11.62 13.92 10.53
CA LYS A 2 11.70 13.89 9.07
C LYS A 2 10.32 13.60 8.48
N ILE A 3 10.12 14.03 7.25
CA ILE A 3 8.96 13.70 6.44
C ILE A 3 9.45 12.88 5.26
N ILE A 4 8.94 11.67 5.13
CA ILE A 4 9.31 10.72 4.09
C ILE A 4 8.12 10.63 3.14
N LEU A 5 8.34 10.99 1.88
CA LEU A 5 7.35 10.78 0.82
C LEU A 5 7.55 9.37 0.25
N SER A 6 6.54 8.52 0.44
CA SER A 6 6.54 7.15 -0.09
C SER A 6 5.51 7.04 -1.21
N ARG A 7 5.99 6.85 -2.44
CA ARG A 7 5.10 6.58 -3.58
C ARG A 7 4.55 5.17 -3.45
N LYS A 8 3.23 5.04 -3.45
CA LYS A 8 2.51 3.79 -3.29
C LYS A 8 1.32 3.71 -4.24
N GLY A 9 0.84 2.48 -4.44
CA GLY A 9 -0.16 2.14 -5.42
C GLY A 9 0.43 1.56 -6.70
N VAL A 10 -0.45 1.28 -7.64
CA VAL A 10 -0.11 0.66 -8.93
C VAL A 10 0.81 1.56 -9.75
N ASP A 11 1.99 1.05 -10.14
CA ASP A 11 2.91 1.69 -11.06
C ASP A 11 2.91 1.01 -12.45
N SER A 12 3.86 1.36 -13.32
CA SER A 12 3.99 0.79 -14.66
C SER A 12 4.29 -0.72 -14.65
N ALA A 13 4.94 -1.25 -13.61
CA ALA A 13 5.16 -2.68 -13.45
C ALA A 13 3.92 -3.40 -12.90
N SER A 14 3.09 -2.69 -12.13
CA SER A 14 1.86 -3.20 -11.50
C SER A 14 0.56 -2.89 -12.28
N GLY A 15 0.65 -2.59 -13.59
CA GLY A 15 -0.52 -2.52 -14.47
C GLY A 15 -1.00 -1.13 -14.87
N GLY A 16 -0.31 -0.06 -14.47
CA GLY A 16 -0.48 1.29 -15.04
C GLY A 16 -1.86 1.94 -14.84
N CYS A 17 -2.65 1.44 -13.88
CA CYS A 17 -3.98 1.93 -13.59
C CYS A 17 -3.95 3.05 -12.53
N PRO A 18 -4.56 4.21 -12.77
CA PRO A 18 -4.68 5.25 -11.76
C PRO A 18 -5.64 4.82 -10.64
N SER A 19 -5.35 5.29 -9.43
CA SER A 19 -6.26 5.18 -8.29
C SER A 19 -7.47 6.11 -8.45
N PHE A 20 -8.54 5.89 -7.67
CA PHE A 20 -9.81 6.57 -7.89
C PHE A 20 -9.98 7.78 -6.98
N ILE A 21 -10.44 8.89 -7.55
CA ILE A 21 -11.05 10.00 -6.81
C ILE A 21 -12.55 9.87 -6.99
N ILE A 22 -13.27 9.56 -5.91
CA ILE A 22 -14.73 9.42 -5.92
C ILE A 22 -15.32 10.42 -4.95
N GLY A 23 -15.86 11.52 -5.47
CA GLY A 23 -16.26 12.66 -4.65
C GLY A 23 -15.06 13.29 -3.96
N ASP A 24 -15.07 13.30 -2.64
CA ASP A 24 -13.99 13.77 -1.76
C ASP A 24 -13.01 12.68 -1.32
N LYS A 25 -13.25 11.41 -1.69
CA LYS A 25 -12.48 10.26 -1.20
C LYS A 25 -11.35 9.87 -2.16
N LEU A 26 -10.18 9.59 -1.60
CA LEU A 26 -9.05 9.01 -2.32
C LEU A 26 -8.97 7.50 -2.09
N ILE A 27 -9.27 6.72 -3.13
CA ILE A 27 -9.24 5.26 -3.07
C ILE A 27 -7.95 4.78 -3.73
N SER A 28 -6.89 4.66 -2.93
CA SER A 28 -5.62 4.09 -3.40
C SER A 28 -5.79 2.62 -3.73
N LEU A 29 -5.35 2.20 -4.92
CA LEU A 29 -5.40 0.79 -5.31
C LEU A 29 -4.32 0.00 -4.55
N PRO A 30 -4.67 -1.14 -3.92
CA PRO A 30 -3.71 -2.14 -3.47
C PRO A 30 -2.83 -2.64 -4.62
N ILE A 31 -1.68 -3.20 -4.26
CA ILE A 31 -0.69 -3.67 -5.24
C ILE A 31 -1.09 -5.10 -5.67
N PRO A 32 -1.25 -5.38 -6.98
CA PRO A 32 -1.49 -6.72 -7.50
C PRO A 32 -0.40 -7.69 -7.05
N ASP A 33 -0.82 -8.86 -6.59
CA ASP A 33 0.09 -9.85 -6.02
C ASP A 33 -0.52 -11.25 -6.10
N GLU A 34 0.25 -12.22 -6.58
CA GLU A 34 -0.16 -13.61 -6.75
C GLU A 34 0.14 -14.50 -5.53
N HIS A 35 0.91 -14.00 -4.55
CA HIS A 35 1.32 -14.76 -3.37
C HIS A 35 0.38 -14.61 -2.17
N THR A 36 -0.63 -13.74 -2.27
CA THR A 36 -1.69 -13.51 -1.27
C THR A 36 -2.99 -14.19 -1.64
N ASN A 37 -3.77 -14.56 -0.62
CA ASN A 37 -5.15 -15.02 -0.78
C ASN A 37 -6.19 -13.88 -0.71
N LEU A 38 -5.77 -12.64 -0.49
CA LEU A 38 -6.66 -11.48 -0.43
C LEU A 38 -7.08 -11.06 -1.84
N GLY A 39 -8.25 -11.52 -2.27
CA GLY A 39 -8.88 -11.09 -3.51
C GLY A 39 -9.41 -9.66 -3.45
N TYR A 40 -9.39 -8.93 -4.57
CA TYR A 40 -9.97 -7.57 -4.66
C TYR A 40 -11.47 -7.52 -4.29
N ASN A 41 -12.21 -8.63 -4.49
CA ASN A 41 -13.60 -8.77 -4.06
C ASN A 41 -13.80 -8.66 -2.55
N ASN A 42 -12.74 -8.86 -1.76
CA ASN A 42 -12.78 -8.77 -0.30
C ASN A 42 -12.17 -7.46 0.23
N VAL A 43 -11.72 -6.56 -0.66
CA VAL A 43 -11.14 -5.27 -0.26
C VAL A 43 -12.21 -4.19 -0.23
N GLN A 44 -12.31 -3.51 0.91
CA GLN A 44 -13.20 -2.38 1.15
C GLN A 44 -12.36 -1.13 1.49
N ILE A 45 -12.53 -0.05 0.72
CA ILE A 45 -11.84 1.22 0.98
C ILE A 45 -12.85 2.36 0.87
N CYS A 46 -12.95 3.18 1.92
CA CYS A 46 -13.89 4.31 2.01
C CYS A 46 -15.37 3.95 1.70
N GLY A 47 -15.75 2.70 2.01
CA GLY A 47 -17.10 2.14 1.77
C GLY A 47 -17.31 1.53 0.38
N TYR A 48 -16.27 1.45 -0.45
CA TYR A 48 -16.33 0.86 -1.78
C TYR A 48 -15.62 -0.48 -1.86
N ASN A 49 -16.28 -1.45 -2.48
CA ASN A 49 -15.71 -2.75 -2.81
C ASN A 49 -14.92 -2.66 -4.11
N LEU A 50 -13.61 -2.92 -4.06
CA LEU A 50 -12.75 -2.78 -5.24
C LEU A 50 -13.08 -3.80 -6.32
N GLY A 51 -13.36 -5.05 -5.95
CA GLY A 51 -13.75 -6.09 -6.89
C GLY A 51 -14.97 -5.72 -7.73
N LYS A 52 -16.02 -5.19 -7.10
CA LYS A 52 -17.21 -4.67 -7.80
C LYS A 52 -16.90 -3.49 -8.72
N ILE A 53 -16.00 -2.59 -8.29
CA ILE A 53 -15.56 -1.47 -9.15
C ILE A 53 -14.85 -2.03 -10.38
N PHE A 54 -13.89 -2.94 -10.21
CA PHE A 54 -13.12 -3.54 -11.29
C PHE A 54 -14.01 -4.31 -12.28
N GLU A 55 -14.92 -5.14 -11.78
CA GLU A 55 -15.87 -5.87 -12.60
C GLU A 55 -16.69 -4.92 -13.50
N LYS A 56 -17.30 -3.89 -12.90
CA LYS A 56 -18.20 -2.97 -13.63
C LYS A 56 -17.45 -2.00 -14.55
N SER A 57 -16.25 -1.58 -14.17
CA SER A 57 -15.39 -0.70 -14.98
C SER A 57 -14.59 -1.46 -16.04
N LYS A 58 -14.55 -2.79 -15.97
CA LYS A 58 -13.69 -3.69 -16.76
C LYS A 58 -12.20 -3.41 -16.58
N ILE A 59 -11.82 -2.80 -15.45
CA ILE A 59 -10.41 -2.64 -15.06
C ILE A 59 -9.89 -4.02 -14.66
N LYS A 60 -8.72 -4.35 -15.21
CA LYS A 60 -8.03 -5.62 -14.98
C LYS A 60 -6.68 -5.31 -14.33
N PRO A 61 -6.53 -5.49 -13.02
CA PRO A 61 -5.25 -5.32 -12.35
C PRO A 61 -4.24 -6.29 -12.94
N LYS A 62 -2.98 -5.85 -13.10
CA LYS A 62 -1.95 -6.68 -13.74
C LYS A 62 -0.66 -6.68 -12.96
N LEU A 63 0.05 -7.79 -13.00
CA LEU A 63 1.44 -7.90 -12.56
C LEU A 63 2.23 -8.47 -13.74
N ASN A 64 3.25 -7.72 -14.21
CA ASN A 64 4.08 -8.14 -15.34
C ASN A 64 3.27 -8.52 -16.62
N GLY A 65 2.14 -7.83 -16.85
CA GLY A 65 1.27 -8.05 -18.00
C GLY A 65 0.16 -9.10 -17.80
N THR A 66 0.26 -9.93 -16.77
CA THR A 66 -0.74 -10.95 -16.41
C THR A 66 -1.82 -10.36 -15.52
N GLU A 67 -3.08 -10.70 -15.78
CA GLU A 67 -4.22 -10.28 -14.95
C GLU A 67 -4.18 -11.00 -13.58
N ILE A 68 -4.23 -10.23 -12.50
CA ILE A 68 -4.17 -10.74 -11.12
C ILE A 68 -5.42 -10.28 -10.36
N MET A 69 -6.10 -11.23 -9.73
CA MET A 69 -7.35 -10.98 -8.97
C MET A 69 -7.12 -10.78 -7.47
N THR A 70 -5.88 -10.94 -7.02
CA THR A 70 -5.41 -10.84 -5.65
C THR A 70 -4.47 -9.66 -5.46
N CYS A 71 -4.32 -9.21 -4.21
CA CYS A 71 -3.51 -8.06 -3.88
C CYS A 71 -3.03 -8.09 -2.43
N HIS A 72 -1.96 -7.38 -2.15
CA HIS A 72 -1.56 -7.09 -0.78
C HIS A 72 -1.82 -5.63 -0.43
N LEU A 73 -2.05 -5.40 0.87
CA LEU A 73 -2.16 -4.07 1.44
C LEU A 73 -0.77 -3.68 1.98
N ASP A 74 0.00 -2.94 1.21
CA ASP A 74 1.28 -2.40 1.65
C ASP A 74 1.53 -1.01 1.02
N PRO A 75 1.21 0.08 1.74
CA PRO A 75 0.91 0.12 3.17
C PRO A 75 -0.50 -0.39 3.49
N ASP A 76 -0.63 -1.13 4.58
CA ASP A 76 -1.92 -1.43 5.21
C ASP A 76 -2.31 -0.26 6.10
N ILE A 77 -3.13 0.65 5.55
CA ILE A 77 -3.56 1.88 6.23
C ILE A 77 -4.46 1.58 7.43
N GLU A 78 -5.26 0.51 7.40
CA GLU A 78 -6.16 0.16 8.51
C GLU A 78 -5.37 -0.38 9.70
N SER A 79 -4.43 -1.29 9.44
CA SER A 79 -3.58 -1.88 10.48
C SER A 79 -2.42 -0.97 10.88
N GLY A 80 -2.14 0.08 10.11
CA GLY A 80 -1.01 0.99 10.34
C GLY A 80 0.34 0.35 10.07
N LEU A 81 0.44 -0.47 9.02
CA LEU A 81 1.64 -1.24 8.69
C LEU A 81 2.19 -0.85 7.33
N PHE A 82 3.52 -0.84 7.21
CA PHE A 82 4.21 -0.53 5.96
C PHE A 82 5.52 -1.29 5.88
N GLY A 83 5.68 -2.10 4.83
CA GLY A 83 6.87 -2.88 4.59
C GLY A 83 7.86 -2.20 3.65
N GLN A 84 9.16 -2.36 3.95
CA GLN A 84 10.23 -2.08 3.00
C GLN A 84 11.31 -3.15 3.07
N CYS A 85 11.87 -3.50 1.93
CA CYS A 85 12.99 -4.45 1.87
C CYS A 85 14.13 -3.97 0.99
N SER A 86 15.26 -4.67 1.09
CA SER A 86 16.44 -4.50 0.24
C SER A 86 16.88 -3.04 0.10
N ALA A 87 17.11 -2.54 -1.12
CA ALA A 87 17.61 -1.20 -1.37
C ALA A 87 16.68 -0.11 -0.79
N ALA A 88 15.36 -0.29 -0.83
CA ALA A 88 14.42 0.68 -0.29
C ALA A 88 14.51 0.77 1.24
N ALA A 89 14.62 -0.37 1.92
CA ALA A 89 14.85 -0.39 3.37
C ALA A 89 16.21 0.20 3.74
N GLN A 90 17.28 -0.19 3.03
CA GLN A 90 18.63 0.31 3.27
C GLN A 90 18.71 1.83 3.06
N TYR A 91 17.99 2.37 2.08
CA TYR A 91 17.91 3.81 1.87
C TYR A 91 17.33 4.54 3.09
N LEU A 92 16.27 4.00 3.72
CA LEU A 92 15.68 4.58 4.92
C LEU A 92 16.64 4.50 6.13
N ILE A 93 17.35 3.37 6.28
CA ILE A 93 18.39 3.20 7.32
C ILE A 93 19.51 4.23 7.12
N ASN A 94 20.07 4.32 5.92
CA ASN A 94 21.18 5.23 5.61
C ASN A 94 20.80 6.70 5.78
N ASN A 95 19.51 7.02 5.58
CA ASN A 95 18.97 8.36 5.82
C ASN A 95 18.51 8.56 7.27
N ASN A 96 18.81 7.64 8.20
CA ASN A 96 18.50 7.72 9.63
C ASN A 96 17.01 7.98 9.90
N VAL A 97 16.11 7.33 9.15
CA VAL A 97 14.67 7.34 9.43
C VAL A 97 14.42 6.61 10.75
N LYS A 98 13.64 7.22 11.65
CA LYS A 98 13.46 6.71 13.00
C LYS A 98 12.04 6.90 13.53
N VAL A 99 11.76 6.27 14.67
CA VAL A 99 10.54 6.49 15.45
C VAL A 99 10.32 7.98 15.67
N GLY A 100 9.08 8.42 15.44
CA GLY A 100 8.65 9.81 15.50
C GLY A 100 8.70 10.57 14.18
N ASP A 101 9.34 10.03 13.13
CA ASP A 101 9.27 10.59 11.78
C ASP A 101 7.91 10.30 11.12
N LEU A 102 7.56 11.06 10.07
CA LEU A 102 6.30 10.93 9.34
C LEU A 102 6.50 10.25 7.99
N LEU A 103 5.65 9.28 7.68
CA LEU A 103 5.49 8.69 6.36
C LEU A 103 4.24 9.27 5.70
N LEU A 104 4.40 9.95 4.57
CA LEU A 104 3.30 10.40 3.72
C LEU A 104 3.21 9.49 2.50
N PHE A 105 2.09 8.79 2.34
CA PHE A 105 1.87 7.92 1.21
C PHE A 105 1.14 8.68 0.11
N PHE A 106 1.72 8.67 -1.08
CA PHE A 106 1.13 9.34 -2.24
C PHE A 106 1.09 8.43 -3.46
N GLY A 107 0.08 8.61 -4.30
CA GLY A 107 -0.16 7.80 -5.48
C GLY A 107 -0.64 8.66 -6.64
N TRP A 108 -0.83 8.04 -7.82
CA TRP A 108 -1.44 8.70 -8.98
C TRP A 108 -2.94 8.41 -9.00
N PHE A 109 -3.75 9.47 -9.08
CA PHE A 109 -5.20 9.40 -8.98
C PHE A 109 -5.87 10.10 -10.15
N ARG A 110 -7.04 9.58 -10.55
CA ARG A 110 -7.93 10.22 -11.51
C ARG A 110 -9.36 10.21 -11.00
N GLU A 111 -10.11 11.25 -11.36
CA GLU A 111 -11.55 11.33 -11.12
C GLU A 111 -12.27 10.15 -11.75
N PHE A 112 -13.07 9.46 -10.94
CA PHE A 112 -13.79 8.26 -11.32
C PHE A 112 -15.26 8.40 -10.93
N ASP A 113 -16.14 8.34 -11.93
CA ASP A 113 -17.57 8.41 -11.70
C ASP A 113 -18.11 7.02 -11.33
N ILE A 114 -18.51 6.88 -10.08
CA ILE A 114 -19.07 5.62 -9.54
C ILE A 114 -20.42 5.24 -10.16
N LYS A 115 -21.16 6.17 -10.78
CA LYS A 115 -22.43 5.84 -11.44
C LYS A 115 -22.16 5.17 -12.78
N THR A 116 -21.25 5.74 -13.57
CA THR A 116 -20.91 5.25 -14.92
C THR A 116 -19.76 4.24 -14.94
N HIS A 117 -19.04 4.09 -13.82
CA HIS A 117 -17.87 3.24 -13.65
C HIS A 117 -16.75 3.55 -14.65
N LYS A 118 -16.53 4.85 -14.90
CA LYS A 118 -15.55 5.35 -15.86
C LYS A 118 -14.71 6.46 -15.25
N PHE A 119 -13.46 6.55 -15.69
CA PHE A 119 -12.65 7.72 -15.43
C PHE A 119 -13.22 8.95 -16.16
N CYS A 120 -13.15 10.10 -15.52
CA CYS A 120 -13.51 11.38 -16.10
C CYS A 120 -12.66 11.65 -17.35
N THR A 121 -13.32 12.05 -18.44
CA THR A 121 -12.66 12.34 -19.72
C THR A 121 -11.95 13.70 -19.73
N GLN A 122 -12.29 14.58 -18.79
CA GLN A 122 -11.64 15.88 -18.61
C GLN A 122 -10.38 15.75 -17.74
N ASP A 123 -10.39 14.85 -16.75
CA ASP A 123 -9.23 14.54 -15.92
C ASP A 123 -8.34 13.48 -16.60
N LYS A 124 -7.73 13.82 -17.73
CA LYS A 124 -6.87 12.88 -18.49
C LYS A 124 -5.53 12.63 -17.82
N MET A 125 -4.95 13.66 -17.20
CA MET A 125 -3.62 13.60 -16.60
C MET A 125 -3.65 13.10 -15.16
N GLY A 126 -4.79 13.19 -14.49
CA GLY A 126 -4.86 12.88 -13.07
C GLY A 126 -4.00 13.84 -12.25
N LYS A 127 -3.72 13.41 -11.03
CA LYS A 127 -2.96 14.17 -10.04
C LYS A 127 -2.28 13.23 -9.05
N HIS A 128 -1.14 13.65 -8.52
CA HIS A 128 -0.51 12.96 -7.41
C HIS A 128 -1.09 13.46 -6.10
N CYS A 129 -1.68 12.56 -5.31
CA CYS A 129 -2.32 12.91 -4.05
C CYS A 129 -1.66 12.15 -2.90
N ILE A 130 -1.46 12.83 -1.78
CA ILE A 130 -1.22 12.16 -0.49
C ILE A 130 -2.56 11.64 -0.01
N TYR A 131 -2.67 10.32 0.16
CA TYR A 131 -3.94 9.66 0.53
C TYR A 131 -3.94 9.09 1.95
N ALA A 132 -2.76 8.98 2.57
CA ALA A 132 -2.62 8.60 3.96
C ALA A 132 -1.31 9.11 4.55
N TYR A 133 -1.24 9.17 5.88
CA TYR A 133 0.03 9.34 6.59
C TYR A 133 0.06 8.65 7.95
N PHE A 134 1.26 8.24 8.35
CA PHE A 134 1.56 7.67 9.66
C PHE A 134 2.66 8.48 10.34
N LYS A 135 2.58 8.58 11.66
CA LYS A 135 3.77 8.80 12.48
C LYS A 135 4.36 7.44 12.83
N ILE A 136 5.64 7.24 12.57
CA ILE A 136 6.33 5.98 12.89
C ILE A 136 6.33 5.81 14.41
N GLY A 137 5.64 4.78 14.89
CA GLY A 137 5.61 4.40 16.30
C GLY A 137 6.69 3.36 16.62
N ARG A 138 6.90 2.41 15.71
CA ARG A 138 7.94 1.37 15.81
C ARG A 138 8.53 1.05 14.45
N ILE A 139 9.75 0.53 14.45
CA ILE A 139 10.44 -0.02 13.29
C ILE A 139 10.94 -1.39 13.74
N LEU A 140 10.44 -2.46 13.11
CA LEU A 140 10.80 -3.84 13.42
C LEU A 140 11.69 -4.38 12.30
N ASP A 141 12.82 -4.99 12.64
CA ASP A 141 13.65 -5.74 11.69
C ASP A 141 13.18 -7.19 11.65
N LEU A 142 12.51 -7.58 10.57
CA LEU A 142 11.93 -8.92 10.42
C LEU A 142 12.97 -10.02 10.15
N ASN A 143 14.25 -9.66 10.00
CA ASN A 143 15.37 -10.60 9.97
C ASN A 143 15.95 -10.83 11.37
N ASN A 144 15.59 -9.99 12.35
CA ASN A 144 15.78 -10.27 13.77
C ASN A 144 14.62 -11.16 14.26
N SER A 145 14.95 -12.31 14.86
CA SER A 145 13.96 -13.28 15.32
C SER A 145 13.05 -12.74 16.42
N GLN A 146 13.58 -11.88 17.30
CA GLN A 146 12.82 -11.30 18.39
C GLN A 146 11.74 -10.37 17.86
N ASP A 147 12.13 -9.38 17.05
CA ASP A 147 11.20 -8.43 16.40
C ASP A 147 10.13 -9.17 15.58
N ARG A 148 10.52 -10.25 14.89
CA ARG A 148 9.60 -11.04 14.08
C ARG A 148 8.59 -11.84 14.93
N GLU A 149 9.07 -12.60 15.90
CA GLU A 149 8.26 -13.57 16.65
C GLU A 149 7.47 -12.95 17.79
N GLU A 150 8.07 -12.01 18.52
CA GLU A 150 7.45 -11.40 19.70
C GLU A 150 6.53 -10.24 19.34
N GLU A 151 6.84 -9.48 18.28
CA GLU A 151 6.07 -8.30 17.90
C GLU A 151 5.32 -8.45 16.58
N ALA A 152 6.03 -8.64 15.47
CA ALA A 152 5.44 -8.54 14.14
C ALA A 152 4.33 -9.60 13.91
N LEU A 153 4.57 -10.84 14.32
CA LEU A 153 3.59 -11.94 14.20
C LEU A 153 2.34 -11.76 15.08
N GLN A 154 2.43 -10.92 16.13
CA GLN A 154 1.27 -10.55 16.96
C GLN A 154 0.43 -9.46 16.28
N LEU A 155 1.05 -8.63 15.44
CA LEU A 155 0.36 -7.58 14.68
C LEU A 155 -0.34 -8.17 13.45
N THR A 156 0.33 -9.04 12.71
CA THR A 156 -0.21 -9.67 11.51
C THR A 156 0.57 -10.91 11.12
N LYS A 157 -0.13 -11.88 10.54
CA LYS A 157 0.47 -13.09 9.96
C LYS A 157 0.41 -13.11 8.44
N THR A 158 -0.32 -12.17 7.85
CA THR A 158 -0.68 -12.18 6.43
C THR A 158 0.00 -11.07 5.64
N HIS A 159 0.66 -10.12 6.30
CA HIS A 159 1.39 -9.06 5.61
C HIS A 159 2.53 -9.66 4.77
N PRO A 160 2.74 -9.19 3.52
CA PRO A 160 3.67 -9.81 2.56
C PRO A 160 5.08 -10.00 3.12
N HIS A 161 5.59 -8.99 3.83
CA HIS A 161 6.91 -9.01 4.47
C HIS A 161 7.10 -10.06 5.58
N ILE A 162 6.02 -10.67 6.09
CA ILE A 162 6.04 -11.74 7.10
C ILE A 162 5.68 -13.09 6.47
N ALA A 163 4.61 -13.11 5.67
CA ALA A 163 4.00 -14.33 5.16
C ALA A 163 4.80 -14.97 4.03
N TYR A 164 5.52 -14.17 3.23
CA TYR A 164 6.19 -14.69 2.04
C TYR A 164 7.64 -15.06 2.29
N LYS A 165 8.15 -15.92 1.40
CA LYS A 165 9.57 -16.22 1.29
C LYS A 165 10.10 -15.56 0.02
N SER A 166 11.07 -14.67 0.16
CA SER A 166 11.74 -13.98 -0.94
C SER A 166 13.19 -13.75 -0.56
N THR A 167 14.11 -13.95 -1.50
CA THR A 167 15.54 -13.65 -1.30
C THR A 167 15.80 -12.16 -1.07
N GLU A 168 14.89 -11.28 -1.50
CA GLU A 168 14.94 -9.85 -1.16
C GLU A 168 14.63 -9.61 0.33
N TYR A 169 13.75 -10.41 0.93
CA TYR A 169 13.43 -10.31 2.34
C TYR A 169 14.57 -10.86 3.23
N GLU A 170 15.39 -11.77 2.74
CA GLU A 170 16.58 -12.28 3.46
C GLU A 170 17.68 -11.23 3.65
N LYS A 171 17.68 -10.15 2.86
CA LYS A 171 18.67 -9.06 2.98
C LYS A 171 18.32 -8.15 4.16
N THR A 172 17.48 -7.16 3.90
CA THR A 172 16.96 -6.21 4.89
C THR A 172 15.47 -6.18 4.72
N ASN A 173 14.73 -6.37 5.81
CA ASN A 173 13.28 -6.45 5.76
C ASN A 173 12.69 -5.76 6.99
N LEU A 174 12.19 -4.54 6.78
CA LEU A 174 11.67 -3.71 7.85
C LEU A 174 10.14 -3.63 7.79
N LEU A 175 9.51 -3.72 8.95
CA LEU A 175 8.11 -3.39 9.15
C LEU A 175 7.99 -2.10 9.97
N PHE A 176 7.50 -1.05 9.34
CA PHE A 176 7.15 0.19 10.00
C PHE A 176 5.74 0.06 10.57
N VAL A 177 5.58 0.36 11.85
CA VAL A 177 4.30 0.30 12.56
C VAL A 177 3.92 1.72 12.99
N ALA A 178 2.72 2.15 12.64
CA ALA A 178 2.20 3.46 12.97
C ALA A 178 1.97 3.60 14.49
N ASP A 179 2.15 4.81 14.99
CA ASP A 179 1.56 5.22 16.27
C ASP A 179 0.03 5.23 16.09
N TYR A 180 -0.68 4.35 16.82
CA TYR A 180 -2.13 4.17 16.73
C TYR A 180 -2.90 5.47 16.98
N LYS A 181 -2.29 6.46 17.65
CA LYS A 181 -2.88 7.78 17.86
C LYS A 181 -2.93 8.63 16.59
N ILE A 182 -2.13 8.31 15.57
CA ILE A 182 -1.93 9.15 14.37
C ILE A 182 -1.89 8.26 13.12
N ILE A 183 -3.09 7.89 12.67
CA ILE A 183 -3.36 7.32 11.36
C ILE A 183 -4.49 8.14 10.74
N ARG A 184 -4.25 8.75 9.58
CA ARG A 184 -5.29 9.51 8.87
C ARG A 184 -5.41 9.04 7.43
N LYS A 185 -6.66 8.98 6.97
CA LYS A 185 -7.09 8.69 5.60
C LYS A 185 -7.75 9.94 5.04
N PHE A 186 -7.45 10.30 3.80
CA PHE A 186 -8.03 11.44 3.10
C PHE A 186 -9.21 11.02 2.22
#